data_AF-A0A971P1D1-F1
#
_entry.id   AF-A0A971P1D1-F1
#
_cell.length_a   1.000
_cell.length_b   1.000
_cell.length_c   1.000
_cell.angle_alpha   90.00
_cell.angle_beta   90.00
_cell.angle_gamma   90.00
#
_symmetry.space_group_name_H-M   'P 1'
#
loop_
_entity.id
_entity.type
_entity.pdbx_description
1 polymer ?
#
loop_
_entity_poly.entity_id
_entity_poly.type
_entity_poly.pdbx_seq_one_letter_code
_entity_poly.pdbx_strand_id
1 'polypeptide(L)'
;MPLDFLILYEHVVREYESITLLAEELRRRGYTVDIAQLLDRKKLKYFTWRKPNVVVSSNLYDNEGLNSHVYNNVGVCNKVVNLHWEQMLSDTQEAEPWFNFSGNAKKCVQTCWGQRTRQRLLGHGVPEQNAPVTGAIMLDFLRPEFAGYYQDKRGLCAEHGLDFRRPLWLYVSSFGYASMGDDEVAELSQMAGTDFTEFARVNRESMAETLSWFDRILTAHPEAQLVYRRHPSEWDSPALAALAEKHPGFHVIFSGSVQQWVRAADSIFIWMSTAIAEVYFAKRACHVLRPQPIPHEFDPVIYRDAAALTTYADFEHAVQEKKPPFPIAPEVIEGYFDASDTPAYLRMANLLEDVRKNPPRDMPFSAGFTPKFNWLKFFALIGVHILFALKLRPEKFRKLLPRFADFAGRIYGYIEKAHMPKKQAAALRERVRRYL
;
A
#
# COMPACT_ATOMS: atom_id res chain seq x y z
N MET A 1 29.04 16.10 -2.62
CA MET A 1 28.02 16.77 -1.80
C MET A 1 27.30 15.73 -0.95
N PRO A 2 27.08 16.02 0.35
CA PRO A 2 26.20 15.22 1.20
C PRO A 2 24.80 15.15 0.61
N LEU A 3 24.04 14.11 0.98
CA LEU A 3 22.70 13.88 0.47
C LEU A 3 21.69 14.52 1.44
N ASP A 4 20.73 15.32 0.97
CA ASP A 4 19.75 15.91 1.88
C ASP A 4 18.74 14.86 2.35
N PHE A 5 18.19 14.09 1.41
CA PHE A 5 17.15 13.09 1.68
C PHE A 5 17.47 11.74 1.05
N LEU A 6 17.42 10.68 1.86
CA LEU A 6 17.33 9.30 1.39
C LEU A 6 15.92 8.79 1.66
N ILE A 7 15.15 8.54 0.60
CA ILE A 7 13.80 7.96 0.71
C ILE A 7 13.89 6.46 0.45
N LEU A 8 13.47 5.68 1.44
CA LEU A 8 13.46 4.23 1.42
C LEU A 8 12.06 3.72 1.12
N TYR A 9 11.96 2.75 0.22
CA TYR A 9 10.70 2.11 -0.13
C TYR A 9 10.76 0.59 0.01
N GLU A 10 9.60 -0.02 0.29
CA GLU A 10 9.46 -1.48 0.33
C GLU A 10 8.76 -2.00 -0.92
N HIS A 11 7.57 -1.48 -1.22
CA HIS A 11 6.71 -1.95 -2.30
C HIS A 11 6.62 -0.95 -3.45
N VAL A 12 7.04 -1.37 -4.66
CA VAL A 12 7.01 -0.48 -5.84
C VAL A 12 5.58 -0.03 -6.18
N VAL A 13 4.64 -0.97 -6.18
CA VAL A 13 3.25 -0.72 -6.60
C VAL A 13 2.54 0.25 -5.66
N ARG A 14 2.80 0.15 -4.35
CA ARG A 14 2.13 0.96 -3.32
C ARG A 14 2.78 2.33 -3.13
N GLU A 15 4.10 2.41 -3.24
CA GLU A 15 4.85 3.58 -2.74
C GLU A 15 5.52 4.39 -3.85
N TYR A 16 5.98 3.74 -4.92
CA TYR A 16 6.99 4.34 -5.80
C TYR A 16 6.48 5.57 -6.57
N GLU A 17 5.20 5.57 -6.95
CA GLU A 17 4.54 6.72 -7.59
C GLU A 17 4.52 7.94 -6.65
N SER A 18 4.00 7.76 -5.45
CA SER A 18 3.90 8.80 -4.41
C SER A 18 5.26 9.35 -3.96
N ILE A 19 6.24 8.48 -3.69
CA ILE A 19 7.58 8.94 -3.28
C ILE A 19 8.34 9.59 -4.43
N THR A 20 8.03 9.25 -5.69
CA THR A 20 8.60 9.93 -6.85
C THR A 20 8.10 11.36 -6.92
N LEU A 21 6.80 11.58 -6.70
CA LEU A 21 6.21 12.92 -6.59
C LEU A 21 6.87 13.74 -5.48
N LEU A 22 6.96 13.19 -4.28
CA LEU A 22 7.64 13.83 -3.16
C LEU A 22 9.11 14.17 -3.48
N ALA A 23 9.83 13.23 -4.09
CA ALA A 23 11.24 13.42 -4.40
C ALA A 23 11.47 14.47 -5.48
N GLU A 24 10.63 14.52 -6.51
CA GLU A 24 10.73 15.54 -7.56
C GLU A 24 10.36 16.93 -7.03
N GLU A 25 9.39 17.04 -6.11
CA GLU A 25 9.08 18.30 -5.44
C GLU A 25 10.27 18.80 -4.59
N LEU A 26 10.90 17.92 -3.81
CA LEU A 26 12.10 18.27 -3.05
C LEU A 26 13.27 18.68 -3.98
N ARG A 27 13.45 18.02 -5.12
CA ARG A 27 14.45 18.40 -6.13
C ARG A 27 14.13 19.76 -6.75
N ARG A 28 12.87 20.06 -7.03
CA ARG A 28 12.41 21.36 -7.52
C ARG A 28 12.75 22.49 -6.53
N ARG A 29 12.71 22.20 -5.22
CA ARG A 29 13.16 23.11 -4.13
C ARG A 29 14.68 23.19 -3.95
N GLY A 30 15.46 22.48 -4.76
CA GLY A 30 16.94 22.54 -4.74
C GLY A 30 17.62 21.49 -3.85
N TYR A 31 16.88 20.50 -3.33
CA TYR A 31 17.47 19.45 -2.48
C TYR A 31 18.01 18.26 -3.27
N THR A 32 19.05 17.64 -2.72
CA THR A 32 19.56 16.37 -3.23
C THR A 32 18.79 15.20 -2.64
N VAL A 33 18.23 14.35 -3.52
CA VAL A 33 17.37 13.23 -3.11
C VAL A 33 17.78 11.95 -3.83
N ASP A 34 17.99 10.86 -3.10
CA ASP A 34 18.13 9.50 -3.63
C ASP A 34 16.90 8.68 -3.15
N ILE A 35 16.36 7.83 -4.03
CA ILE A 35 15.34 6.82 -3.68
C ILE A 35 16.04 5.46 -3.70
N ALA A 36 15.85 4.64 -2.66
CA ALA A 36 16.43 3.30 -2.57
C ALA A 36 15.45 2.28 -1.98
N GLN A 37 15.57 1.03 -2.38
CA GLN A 37 14.74 -0.05 -1.85
C GLN A 37 15.36 -0.59 -0.54
N LEU A 38 14.56 -0.94 0.46
CA LEU A 38 15.02 -1.35 1.81
C LEU A 38 15.95 -2.59 1.81
N LEU A 39 15.70 -3.52 0.91
CA LEU A 39 16.47 -4.74 0.66
C LEU A 39 17.51 -4.57 -0.45
N ASP A 40 17.71 -3.37 -1.02
CA ASP A 40 18.85 -3.11 -1.91
C ASP A 40 20.17 -3.33 -1.15
N ARG A 41 21.24 -3.64 -1.91
CA ARG A 41 22.59 -3.78 -1.35
C ARG A 41 22.96 -2.51 -0.59
N LYS A 42 23.59 -2.69 0.58
CA LYS A 42 23.98 -1.56 1.43
C LYS A 42 25.09 -0.75 0.76
N LYS A 43 24.86 0.56 0.59
CA LYS A 43 25.75 1.44 -0.18
C LYS A 43 26.68 2.17 0.79
N LEU A 44 27.96 1.79 0.81
CA LEU A 44 28.98 2.40 1.67
C LEU A 44 29.06 3.93 1.54
N LYS A 45 28.73 4.48 0.36
CA LYS A 45 28.65 5.94 0.15
C LYS A 45 27.74 6.67 1.15
N TYR A 46 26.68 6.01 1.64
CA TYR A 46 25.75 6.58 2.63
C TYR A 46 26.28 6.57 4.07
N PHE A 47 27.39 5.88 4.33
CA PHE A 47 28.08 5.93 5.61
C PHE A 47 29.19 6.99 5.64
N THR A 48 29.56 7.52 4.46
CA THR A 48 30.73 8.38 4.27
C THR A 48 30.37 9.66 3.52
N TRP A 49 30.83 9.85 2.27
CA TRP A 49 30.80 11.11 1.53
C TRP A 49 29.41 11.51 0.98
N ARG A 50 28.42 10.61 1.05
CA ARG A 50 27.02 10.83 0.67
C ARG A 50 26.07 10.48 1.82
N LYS A 51 26.51 10.60 3.08
CA LYS A 51 25.64 10.39 4.23
C LYS A 51 24.40 11.29 4.15
N PRO A 52 23.17 10.74 4.28
CA PRO A 52 21.96 11.54 4.24
C PRO A 52 21.79 12.38 5.51
N ASN A 53 21.28 13.60 5.35
CA ASN A 53 20.87 14.45 6.46
C ASN A 53 19.53 13.99 7.06
N VAL A 54 18.61 13.49 6.24
CA VAL A 54 17.30 12.97 6.63
C VAL A 54 17.06 11.61 5.97
N VAL A 55 16.60 10.63 6.74
CA VAL A 55 16.14 9.34 6.22
C VAL A 55 14.62 9.30 6.31
N VAL A 56 14.00 9.01 5.17
CA VAL A 56 12.55 8.79 5.06
C VAL A 56 12.32 7.30 4.90
N SER A 57 11.64 6.66 5.85
CA SER A 57 11.34 5.22 5.86
C SER A 57 9.93 4.96 5.35
N SER A 58 9.73 3.83 4.65
CA SER A 58 8.40 3.32 4.26
C SER A 58 7.56 2.94 5.49
N ASN A 59 8.16 2.14 6.36
CA ASN A 59 7.57 1.68 7.62
C ASN A 59 8.67 1.56 8.69
N LEU A 60 8.31 1.73 9.96
CA LEU A 60 9.25 1.76 11.09
C LEU A 60 8.48 1.67 12.43
N TYR A 61 8.27 0.45 12.95
CA TYR A 61 7.42 0.24 14.13
C TYR A 61 8.19 0.15 15.46
N ASP A 62 9.44 -0.31 15.43
CA ASP A 62 10.19 -0.61 16.65
C ASP A 62 11.71 -0.38 16.49
N ASN A 63 12.48 -0.81 17.50
CA ASN A 63 13.94 -0.76 17.47
C ASN A 63 14.55 -1.67 16.38
N GLU A 64 13.92 -2.79 16.04
CA GLU A 64 14.42 -3.67 14.98
C GLU A 64 14.29 -3.01 13.62
N GLY A 65 13.14 -2.39 13.35
CA GLY A 65 12.90 -1.53 12.20
C GLY A 65 13.89 -0.38 12.16
N LEU A 66 14.16 0.30 13.29
CA LEU A 66 15.09 1.43 13.34
C LEU A 66 16.51 0.98 12.97
N ASN A 67 16.92 -0.18 13.48
CA ASN A 67 18.20 -0.77 13.15
C ASN A 67 18.25 -1.24 11.68
N SER A 68 17.21 -1.91 11.19
CA SER A 68 17.14 -2.47 9.83
C SER A 68 17.04 -1.40 8.75
N HIS A 69 16.21 -0.39 8.96
CA HIS A 69 15.83 0.60 7.94
C HIS A 69 16.74 1.82 7.98
N VAL A 70 17.22 2.23 9.15
CA VAL A 70 18.10 3.40 9.29
C VAL A 70 19.55 2.97 9.50
N TYR A 71 19.87 2.35 10.64
CA TYR A 71 21.26 2.10 11.04
C TYR A 71 22.03 1.24 10.01
N ASN A 72 21.43 0.15 9.55
CA ASN A 72 22.04 -0.75 8.57
C ASN A 72 22.15 -0.15 7.16
N ASN A 73 21.48 0.98 6.87
CA ASN A 73 21.55 1.66 5.58
C ASN A 73 22.49 2.88 5.59
N VAL A 74 22.59 3.60 6.72
CA VAL A 74 23.29 4.90 6.78
C VAL A 74 24.07 5.15 8.07
N GLY A 75 24.05 4.22 9.03
CA GLY A 75 24.54 4.41 10.38
C GLY A 75 23.61 5.29 11.22
N VAL A 76 24.15 5.95 12.26
CA VAL A 76 23.36 6.86 13.10
C VAL A 76 22.91 8.08 12.30
N CYS A 77 21.59 8.32 12.29
CA CYS A 77 20.93 9.49 11.74
C CYS A 77 19.75 9.87 12.65
N ASN A 78 19.80 11.03 13.31
CA ASN A 78 18.75 11.41 14.27
C ASN A 78 17.51 12.04 13.61
N LYS A 79 17.56 12.30 12.29
CA LYS A 79 16.45 12.87 11.53
C LYS A 79 15.80 11.78 10.69
N VAL A 80 14.83 11.11 11.31
CA VAL A 80 14.11 9.98 10.72
C VAL A 80 12.64 10.33 10.61
N VAL A 81 12.09 10.22 9.41
CA VAL A 81 10.67 10.39 9.13
C VAL A 81 10.12 9.08 8.60
N ASN A 82 9.08 8.54 9.23
CA ASN A 82 8.39 7.34 8.79
C ASN A 82 7.09 7.75 8.08
N LEU A 83 6.95 7.34 6.83
CA LEU A 83 5.75 7.59 6.02
C LEU A 83 4.54 6.80 6.52
N HIS A 84 4.78 5.68 7.23
CA HIS A 84 3.74 4.86 7.86
C HIS A 84 2.66 4.48 6.84
N TRP A 85 3.05 3.70 5.82
CA TRP A 85 2.18 3.39 4.68
C TRP A 85 0.94 2.56 5.00
N GLU A 86 0.85 1.92 6.18
CA GLU A 86 -0.33 1.18 6.63
C GLU A 86 -0.90 1.80 7.90
N GLN A 87 -2.06 2.45 7.80
CA GLN A 87 -2.69 3.15 8.94
C GLN A 87 -4.11 2.68 9.23
N MET A 88 -4.69 1.86 8.34
CA MET A 88 -6.07 1.41 8.40
C MET A 88 -6.15 0.08 9.12
N LEU A 89 -6.79 0.08 10.28
CA LEU A 89 -6.83 -1.05 11.21
C LEU A 89 -8.26 -1.27 11.73
N SER A 90 -8.56 -2.44 12.28
CA SER A 90 -9.73 -2.63 13.16
C SER A 90 -9.47 -1.98 14.53
N ASP A 91 -10.50 -1.77 15.34
CA ASP A 91 -10.33 -1.19 16.68
C ASP A 91 -9.55 -2.10 17.63
N THR A 92 -9.74 -3.42 17.50
CA THR A 92 -8.93 -4.43 18.18
C THR A 92 -7.46 -4.24 17.80
N GLN A 93 -7.15 -4.14 16.51
CA GLN A 93 -5.78 -3.88 16.06
C GLN A 93 -5.26 -2.50 16.52
N GLU A 94 -6.10 -1.46 16.53
CA GLU A 94 -5.70 -0.13 17.01
C GLU A 94 -5.31 -0.12 18.49
N ALA A 95 -5.92 -0.98 19.31
CA ALA A 95 -5.62 -1.14 20.73
C ALA A 95 -4.39 -2.02 21.00
N GLU A 96 -4.03 -2.90 20.05
CA GLU A 96 -2.92 -3.83 20.22
C GLU A 96 -1.55 -3.14 20.09
N PRO A 97 -0.61 -3.38 21.04
CA PRO A 97 0.74 -2.79 20.98
C PRO A 97 1.50 -3.14 19.70
N TRP A 98 1.22 -4.30 19.10
CA TRP A 98 1.88 -4.79 17.89
C TRP A 98 1.70 -3.87 16.68
N PHE A 99 0.51 -3.26 16.53
CA PHE A 99 0.21 -2.36 15.40
C PHE A 99 0.58 -0.90 15.70
N ASN A 100 1.18 -0.65 16.86
CA ASN A 100 1.60 0.67 17.30
C ASN A 100 3.13 0.74 17.45
N PHE A 101 3.65 1.95 17.58
CA PHE A 101 5.09 2.16 17.70
C PHE A 101 5.60 1.73 19.08
N SER A 102 6.80 1.13 19.14
CA SER A 102 7.46 0.73 20.38
C SER A 102 8.92 1.19 20.43
N GLY A 103 9.50 1.20 21.64
CA GLY A 103 10.89 1.60 21.86
C GLY A 103 11.21 3.00 21.31
N ASN A 104 12.39 3.14 20.71
CA ASN A 104 12.85 4.42 20.16
C ASN A 104 12.22 4.75 18.79
N ALA A 105 11.41 3.87 18.19
CA ALA A 105 10.66 4.24 16.99
C ALA A 105 9.67 5.38 17.29
N LYS A 106 9.12 5.47 18.51
CA LYS A 106 8.28 6.61 18.96
C LYS A 106 8.99 7.95 18.88
N LYS A 107 10.32 7.98 18.90
CA LYS A 107 11.16 9.18 18.81
C LYS A 107 11.43 9.62 17.36
N CYS A 108 11.04 8.82 16.37
CA CYS A 108 11.08 9.24 14.97
C CYS A 108 9.83 10.06 14.64
N VAL A 109 9.86 10.85 13.58
CA VAL A 109 8.64 11.53 13.10
C VAL A 109 7.73 10.51 12.41
N GLN A 110 6.57 10.25 12.99
CA GLN A 110 5.53 9.31 12.55
C GLN A 110 4.41 10.08 11.84
N THR A 111 4.40 10.09 10.51
CA THR A 111 3.44 10.91 9.77
C THR A 111 2.04 10.27 9.78
N CYS A 112 1.02 11.09 9.98
CA CYS A 112 -0.38 10.66 10.05
C CYS A 112 -1.13 11.10 8.79
N TRP A 113 -1.94 10.20 8.23
CA TRP A 113 -2.83 10.53 7.13
C TRP A 113 -3.98 11.43 7.58
N GLY A 114 -4.46 11.30 8.82
CA GLY A 114 -5.54 12.10 9.38
C GLY A 114 -5.46 12.27 10.89
N GLN A 115 -6.41 13.03 11.46
CA GLN A 115 -6.43 13.36 12.88
C GLN A 115 -6.72 12.16 13.77
N ARG A 116 -7.56 11.20 13.33
CA ARG A 116 -7.85 9.99 14.11
C ARG A 116 -6.61 9.13 14.30
N THR A 117 -5.81 8.94 13.25
CA THR A 117 -4.53 8.25 13.38
C THR A 117 -3.58 9.01 14.30
N ARG A 118 -3.50 10.34 14.20
CA ARG A 118 -2.69 11.14 15.13
C ARG A 118 -3.11 10.89 16.58
N GLN A 119 -4.40 10.99 16.89
CA GLN A 119 -4.93 10.74 18.24
C GLN A 119 -4.57 9.34 18.74
N ARG A 120 -4.69 8.31 17.89
CA ARG A 120 -4.25 6.94 18.22
C ARG A 120 -2.78 6.89 18.59
N LEU A 121 -1.91 7.49 17.77
CA LEU A 121 -0.47 7.47 18.02
C LEU A 121 -0.08 8.20 19.31
N LEU A 122 -0.72 9.33 19.60
CA LEU A 122 -0.54 10.06 20.86
C LEU A 122 -1.00 9.21 22.06
N GLY A 123 -2.15 8.55 21.95
CA GLY A 123 -2.67 7.63 22.96
C GLY A 123 -1.73 6.46 23.25
N HIS A 124 -0.94 6.05 22.25
CA HIS A 124 0.09 5.01 22.39
C HIS A 124 1.49 5.58 22.68
N GLY A 125 1.59 6.85 23.07
CA GLY A 125 2.80 7.46 23.62
C GLY A 125 3.82 7.94 22.58
N VAL A 126 3.44 8.12 21.31
CA VAL A 126 4.25 8.91 20.37
C VAL A 126 4.21 10.38 20.83
N PRO A 127 5.35 11.07 21.02
CA PRO A 127 5.37 12.47 21.40
C PRO A 127 4.67 13.35 20.36
N GLU A 128 4.03 14.43 20.84
CA GLU A 128 3.20 15.28 19.98
C GLU A 128 3.95 15.88 18.79
N GLN A 129 5.17 16.36 19.03
CA GLN A 129 6.05 16.90 18.00
C GLN A 129 6.46 15.87 16.94
N ASN A 130 6.31 14.59 17.25
CA ASN A 130 6.66 13.48 16.37
C ASN A 130 5.46 12.90 15.62
N ALA A 131 4.22 13.38 15.83
CA ALA A 131 3.04 12.87 15.14
C ALA A 131 2.32 13.95 14.28
N PRO A 132 2.97 14.51 13.24
CA PRO A 132 2.32 15.50 12.38
C PRO A 132 1.29 14.87 11.44
N VAL A 133 0.18 15.57 11.20
CA VAL A 133 -0.76 15.21 10.11
C VAL A 133 -0.27 15.81 8.81
N THR A 134 -0.02 14.95 7.81
CA THR A 134 0.47 15.36 6.49
C THR A 134 -0.50 15.02 5.37
N GLY A 135 -1.50 14.17 5.62
CA GLY A 135 -2.31 13.57 4.56
C GLY A 135 -1.63 12.38 3.90
N ALA A 136 -2.37 11.68 3.04
CA ALA A 136 -1.87 10.56 2.25
C ALA A 136 -1.49 11.03 0.84
N ILE A 137 -0.19 11.01 0.53
CA ILE A 137 0.36 11.46 -0.77
C ILE A 137 -0.29 10.74 -1.95
N MET A 138 -0.62 9.44 -1.78
CA MET A 138 -1.25 8.65 -2.84
C MET A 138 -2.60 9.20 -3.28
N LEU A 139 -3.31 9.97 -2.44
CA LEU A 139 -4.59 10.57 -2.79
C LEU A 139 -4.44 11.87 -3.61
N ASP A 140 -3.24 12.45 -3.66
CA ASP A 140 -3.03 13.70 -4.39
C ASP A 140 -3.26 13.52 -5.91
N PHE A 141 -3.00 12.34 -6.45
CA PHE A 141 -3.24 12.02 -7.87
C PHE A 141 -4.71 12.07 -8.28
N LEU A 142 -5.63 12.10 -7.32
CA LEU A 142 -7.07 12.25 -7.57
C LEU A 142 -7.51 13.71 -7.65
N ARG A 143 -6.68 14.64 -7.18
CA ARG A 143 -7.01 16.05 -7.07
C ARG A 143 -7.04 16.76 -8.44
N PRO A 144 -7.71 17.92 -8.57
CA PRO A 144 -7.77 18.67 -9.82
C PRO A 144 -6.41 19.03 -10.42
N GLU A 145 -5.39 19.26 -9.58
CA GLU A 145 -4.01 19.56 -10.00
C GLU A 145 -3.38 18.42 -10.82
N PHE A 146 -3.88 17.19 -10.65
CA PHE A 146 -3.46 16.00 -11.39
C PHE A 146 -4.47 15.58 -12.47
N ALA A 147 -5.33 16.50 -12.91
CA ALA A 147 -6.24 16.24 -14.03
C ALA A 147 -5.47 15.82 -15.29
N GLY A 148 -5.86 14.70 -15.90
CA GLY A 148 -5.15 14.11 -17.04
C GLY A 148 -3.93 13.26 -16.66
N TYR A 149 -3.63 13.10 -15.36
CA TYR A 149 -2.56 12.20 -14.92
C TYR A 149 -2.86 10.77 -15.35
N TYR A 150 -4.00 10.22 -14.94
CA TYR A 150 -4.46 8.89 -15.34
C TYR A 150 -5.13 8.88 -16.71
N GLN A 151 -5.09 7.72 -17.40
CA GLN A 151 -5.82 7.55 -18.67
C GLN A 151 -7.33 7.71 -18.45
N ASP A 152 -8.03 8.18 -19.48
CA ASP A 152 -9.48 8.18 -19.50
C ASP A 152 -10.04 6.76 -19.71
N LYS A 153 -11.37 6.60 -19.57
CA LYS A 153 -12.05 5.32 -19.76
C LYS A 153 -11.74 4.72 -21.13
N ARG A 154 -11.70 5.53 -22.19
CA ARG A 154 -11.45 5.06 -23.55
C ARG A 154 -10.05 4.47 -23.71
N GLY A 155 -9.03 5.18 -23.24
CA GLY A 155 -7.64 4.74 -23.29
C GLY A 155 -7.41 3.49 -22.43
N LEU A 156 -7.93 3.49 -21.19
CA LEU A 156 -7.79 2.35 -20.28
C LEU A 156 -8.51 1.11 -20.82
N CYS A 157 -9.74 1.24 -21.33
CA CYS A 157 -10.45 0.13 -21.94
C CYS A 157 -9.73 -0.40 -23.19
N ALA A 158 -9.22 0.48 -24.05
CA ALA A 158 -8.47 0.07 -25.25
C ALA A 158 -7.20 -0.72 -24.91
N GLU A 159 -6.48 -0.34 -23.85
CA GLU A 159 -5.28 -1.06 -23.37
C GLU A 159 -5.60 -2.49 -22.92
N HIS A 160 -6.81 -2.73 -22.42
CA HIS A 160 -7.25 -4.03 -21.89
C HIS A 160 -8.23 -4.78 -22.77
N GLY A 161 -8.46 -4.32 -24.01
CA GLY A 161 -9.40 -4.96 -24.94
C GLY A 161 -10.87 -4.88 -24.50
N LEU A 162 -11.22 -3.91 -23.66
CA LEU A 162 -12.59 -3.65 -23.21
C LEU A 162 -13.27 -2.64 -24.14
N ASP A 163 -14.60 -2.71 -24.28
CA ASP A 163 -15.38 -1.68 -24.99
C ASP A 163 -15.80 -0.56 -24.03
N PHE A 164 -15.24 0.63 -24.19
CA PHE A 164 -15.52 1.79 -23.33
C PHE A 164 -16.98 2.28 -23.41
N ARG A 165 -17.74 1.86 -24.43
CA ARG A 165 -19.16 2.24 -24.64
C ARG A 165 -20.11 1.37 -23.83
N ARG A 166 -19.66 0.20 -23.38
CA ARG A 166 -20.43 -0.71 -22.52
C ARG A 166 -20.39 -0.23 -21.06
N PRO A 167 -21.41 -0.57 -20.24
CA PRO A 167 -21.31 -0.40 -18.80
C PRO A 167 -20.05 -1.10 -18.27
N LEU A 168 -19.28 -0.37 -17.47
CA LEU A 168 -18.04 -0.85 -16.85
C LEU A 168 -18.21 -0.84 -15.34
N TRP A 169 -18.36 -2.02 -14.76
CA TRP A 169 -18.42 -2.22 -13.32
C TRP A 169 -17.05 -2.58 -12.79
N LEU A 170 -16.69 -2.02 -11.64
CA LEU A 170 -15.44 -2.32 -10.95
C LEU A 170 -15.75 -3.01 -9.63
N TYR A 171 -15.12 -4.15 -9.39
CA TYR A 171 -15.06 -4.76 -8.07
C TYR A 171 -13.64 -4.69 -7.51
N VAL A 172 -13.46 -4.02 -6.38
CA VAL A 172 -12.21 -3.98 -5.63
C VAL A 172 -12.25 -5.05 -4.54
N SER A 173 -11.51 -6.13 -4.78
CA SER A 173 -11.42 -7.29 -3.89
C SER A 173 -10.41 -7.07 -2.75
N SER A 174 -10.64 -7.77 -1.64
CA SER A 174 -9.70 -7.92 -0.52
C SER A 174 -9.57 -9.38 -0.04
N PHE A 175 -9.86 -10.38 -0.88
CA PHE A 175 -9.90 -11.80 -0.48
C PHE A 175 -8.53 -12.47 -0.32
N GLY A 176 -7.59 -11.81 0.38
CA GLY A 176 -6.21 -12.27 0.53
C GLY A 176 -6.05 -13.64 1.20
N TYR A 177 -7.01 -14.06 2.02
CA TYR A 177 -6.99 -15.36 2.70
C TYR A 177 -7.77 -16.45 1.94
N ALA A 178 -8.56 -16.09 0.93
CA ALA A 178 -9.39 -17.06 0.22
C ALA A 178 -8.56 -18.10 -0.56
N SER A 179 -7.37 -17.72 -0.99
CA SER A 179 -6.44 -18.59 -1.70
C SER A 179 -5.48 -19.38 -0.78
N MET A 180 -5.49 -19.12 0.53
CA MET A 180 -4.57 -19.79 1.46
C MET A 180 -5.10 -21.17 1.85
N GLY A 181 -4.23 -22.17 1.91
CA GLY A 181 -4.54 -23.50 2.45
C GLY A 181 -4.64 -23.49 3.97
N ASP A 182 -5.26 -24.50 4.57
CA ASP A 182 -5.43 -24.55 6.05
C ASP A 182 -4.08 -24.63 6.78
N ASP A 183 -3.08 -25.32 6.23
CA ASP A 183 -1.72 -25.35 6.78
C ASP A 183 -1.05 -23.97 6.75
N GLU A 184 -1.25 -23.19 5.67
CA GLU A 184 -0.71 -21.83 5.54
C GLU A 184 -1.37 -20.88 6.54
N VAL A 185 -2.68 -21.02 6.75
CA VAL A 185 -3.43 -20.27 7.76
C VAL A 185 -2.95 -20.62 9.16
N ALA A 186 -2.70 -21.89 9.45
CA ALA A 186 -2.16 -22.32 10.74
C ALA A 186 -0.76 -21.77 11.02
N GLU A 187 0.14 -21.81 10.02
CA GLU A 187 1.49 -21.24 10.13
C GLU A 187 1.43 -19.72 10.36
N LEU A 188 0.61 -19.01 9.58
CA LEU A 188 0.45 -17.57 9.72
C LEU A 188 -0.13 -17.20 11.10
N SER A 189 -1.09 -17.99 11.59
CA SER A 189 -1.70 -17.79 12.90
C SER A 189 -0.68 -17.97 14.02
N GLN A 190 0.18 -18.99 13.92
CA GLN A 190 1.27 -19.23 14.87
C GLN A 190 2.30 -18.08 14.85
N MET A 191 2.66 -17.59 13.66
CA MET A 191 3.62 -16.50 13.51
C MET A 191 3.10 -15.17 14.05
N ALA A 192 1.81 -14.88 13.86
CA ALA A 192 1.18 -13.65 14.32
C ALA A 192 0.72 -13.71 15.78
N GLY A 193 0.61 -14.90 16.36
CA GLY A 193 0.00 -15.10 17.68
C GLY A 193 -1.50 -14.77 17.70
N THR A 194 -2.17 -14.88 16.55
CA THR A 194 -3.61 -14.57 16.37
C THR A 194 -4.22 -15.64 15.48
N ASP A 195 -5.39 -16.18 15.86
CA ASP A 195 -6.08 -17.19 15.04
C ASP A 195 -6.78 -16.53 13.84
N PHE A 196 -6.36 -16.87 12.63
CA PHE A 196 -6.97 -16.38 11.38
C PHE A 196 -7.93 -17.39 10.74
N THR A 197 -8.21 -18.52 11.38
CA THR A 197 -9.04 -19.59 10.81
C THR A 197 -10.41 -19.08 10.40
N GLU A 198 -11.07 -18.33 11.28
CA GLU A 198 -12.39 -17.76 11.01
C GLU A 198 -12.35 -16.69 9.91
N PHE A 199 -11.32 -15.85 9.90
CA PHE A 199 -11.14 -14.85 8.85
C PHE A 199 -10.92 -15.50 7.48
N ALA A 200 -10.13 -16.56 7.42
CA ALA A 200 -9.93 -17.33 6.19
C ALA A 200 -11.23 -17.97 5.70
N ARG A 201 -12.05 -18.53 6.61
CA ARG A 201 -13.38 -19.05 6.28
C ARG A 201 -14.27 -17.97 5.67
N VAL A 202 -14.38 -16.82 6.32
CA VAL A 202 -15.20 -15.68 5.84
C VAL A 202 -14.70 -15.17 4.48
N ASN A 203 -13.39 -15.11 4.26
CA ASN A 203 -12.82 -14.74 2.94
C ASN A 203 -13.27 -15.74 1.85
N ARG A 204 -13.17 -17.05 2.11
CA ARG A 204 -13.56 -18.10 1.14
C ARG A 204 -15.04 -18.05 0.82
N GLU A 205 -15.89 -17.97 1.83
CA GLU A 205 -17.35 -17.93 1.66
C GLU A 205 -17.82 -16.63 0.99
N SER A 206 -17.30 -15.48 1.43
CA SER A 206 -17.60 -14.19 0.80
C SER A 206 -17.19 -14.16 -0.67
N MET A 207 -16.01 -14.70 -1.01
CA MET A 207 -15.55 -14.78 -2.39
C MET A 207 -16.48 -15.67 -3.22
N ALA A 208 -16.80 -16.87 -2.73
CA ALA A 208 -17.69 -17.80 -3.43
C ALA A 208 -19.07 -17.18 -3.70
N GLU A 209 -19.66 -16.53 -2.70
CA GLU A 209 -20.96 -15.89 -2.85
C GLU A 209 -20.90 -14.66 -3.77
N THR A 210 -19.87 -13.83 -3.65
CA THR A 210 -19.65 -12.69 -4.55
C THR A 210 -19.54 -13.15 -6.00
N LEU A 211 -18.78 -14.21 -6.28
CA LEU A 211 -18.64 -14.75 -7.64
C LEU A 211 -19.95 -15.35 -8.16
N SER A 212 -20.75 -15.98 -7.30
CA SER A 212 -22.11 -16.43 -7.64
C SER A 212 -23.02 -15.26 -8.00
N TRP A 213 -22.92 -14.13 -7.29
CA TRP A 213 -23.68 -12.93 -7.63
C TRP A 213 -23.23 -12.33 -8.96
N PHE A 214 -21.93 -12.34 -9.25
CA PHE A 214 -21.39 -11.90 -10.55
C PHE A 214 -21.81 -12.80 -11.70
N ASP A 215 -21.86 -14.11 -11.49
CA ASP A 215 -22.40 -15.05 -12.48
C ASP A 215 -23.86 -14.71 -12.85
N ARG A 216 -24.70 -14.47 -11.85
CA ARG A 216 -26.11 -14.12 -12.04
C ARG A 216 -26.28 -12.77 -12.73
N ILE A 217 -25.58 -11.73 -12.25
CA ILE A 217 -25.77 -10.37 -12.77
C ILE A 217 -25.24 -10.22 -14.20
N LEU A 218 -24.14 -10.88 -14.57
CA LEU A 218 -23.60 -10.86 -15.93
C LEU A 218 -24.46 -11.69 -16.89
N THR A 219 -25.16 -12.71 -16.39
CA THR A 219 -26.19 -13.42 -17.17
C THR A 219 -27.38 -12.50 -17.47
N ALA A 220 -27.81 -11.70 -16.49
CA ALA A 220 -28.90 -10.73 -16.65
C ALA A 220 -28.51 -9.51 -17.50
N HIS A 221 -27.23 -9.14 -17.49
CA HIS A 221 -26.66 -7.97 -18.18
C HIS A 221 -25.49 -8.35 -19.09
N PRO A 222 -25.73 -9.09 -20.19
CA PRO A 222 -24.68 -9.54 -21.10
C PRO A 222 -23.99 -8.37 -21.82
N GLU A 223 -24.57 -7.17 -21.81
CA GLU A 223 -23.99 -5.93 -22.32
C GLU A 223 -22.97 -5.29 -21.36
N ALA A 224 -22.91 -5.67 -20.09
CA ALA A 224 -21.98 -5.09 -19.12
C ALA A 224 -20.59 -5.74 -19.18
N GLN A 225 -19.59 -5.06 -18.65
CA GLN A 225 -18.27 -5.60 -18.37
C GLN A 225 -17.95 -5.36 -16.89
N LEU A 226 -17.52 -6.40 -16.18
CA LEU A 226 -17.12 -6.34 -14.78
C LEU A 226 -15.62 -6.60 -14.68
N VAL A 227 -14.88 -5.61 -14.19
CA VAL A 227 -13.46 -5.70 -13.89
C VAL A 227 -13.27 -6.07 -12.44
N TYR A 228 -12.82 -7.30 -12.19
CA TYR A 228 -12.42 -7.80 -10.89
C TYR A 228 -10.95 -7.44 -10.62
N ARG A 229 -10.74 -6.56 -9.64
CA ARG A 229 -9.41 -6.09 -9.21
C ARG A 229 -9.02 -6.78 -7.91
N ARG A 230 -8.13 -7.76 -8.04
CA ARG A 230 -7.52 -8.48 -6.92
C ARG A 230 -6.69 -7.56 -6.03
N HIS A 231 -6.70 -7.84 -4.73
CA HIS A 231 -5.71 -7.28 -3.83
C HIS A 231 -4.30 -7.81 -4.17
N PRO A 232 -3.20 -7.06 -3.95
CA PRO A 232 -1.85 -7.55 -4.23
C PRO A 232 -1.44 -8.84 -3.48
N SER A 233 -2.14 -9.20 -2.39
CA SER A 233 -1.94 -10.46 -1.67
C SER A 233 -2.89 -11.58 -2.10
N GLU A 234 -3.88 -11.30 -2.95
CA GLU A 234 -4.82 -12.30 -3.46
C GLU A 234 -4.23 -12.99 -4.69
N TRP A 235 -4.12 -14.31 -4.61
CA TRP A 235 -3.56 -15.13 -5.69
C TRP A 235 -4.62 -15.45 -6.75
N ASP A 236 -4.19 -15.94 -7.91
CA ASP A 236 -5.11 -16.45 -8.92
C ASP A 236 -5.85 -17.67 -8.37
N SER A 237 -7.15 -17.78 -8.67
CA SER A 237 -7.97 -18.91 -8.23
C SER A 237 -8.68 -19.57 -9.41
N PRO A 238 -8.89 -20.91 -9.37
CA PRO A 238 -9.68 -21.60 -10.39
C PRO A 238 -11.10 -21.05 -10.55
N ALA A 239 -11.70 -20.55 -9.47
CA ALA A 239 -13.04 -19.97 -9.51
C ALA A 239 -13.10 -18.69 -10.35
N LEU A 240 -12.09 -17.82 -10.25
CA LEU A 240 -11.97 -16.63 -11.09
C LEU A 240 -11.80 -16.99 -12.57
N ALA A 241 -10.96 -17.99 -12.86
CA ALA A 241 -10.73 -18.46 -14.22
C ALA A 241 -12.00 -19.06 -14.84
N ALA A 242 -12.72 -19.89 -14.08
CA ALA A 242 -13.98 -20.50 -14.53
C ALA A 242 -15.06 -19.44 -14.82
N LEU A 243 -15.15 -18.40 -13.99
CA LEU A 243 -16.12 -17.32 -14.23
C LEU A 243 -15.74 -16.48 -15.46
N ALA A 244 -14.45 -16.21 -15.66
CA ALA A 244 -13.95 -15.51 -16.85
C ALA A 244 -14.15 -16.30 -18.14
N GLU A 245 -14.05 -17.63 -18.09
CA GLU A 245 -14.35 -18.50 -19.23
C GLU A 245 -15.86 -18.53 -19.53
N LYS A 246 -16.70 -18.57 -18.49
CA LYS A 246 -18.16 -18.58 -18.61
C LYS A 246 -18.71 -17.25 -19.15
N HIS A 247 -18.16 -16.11 -18.73
CA HIS A 247 -18.66 -14.77 -19.05
C HIS A 247 -17.60 -13.93 -19.76
N PRO A 248 -17.75 -13.66 -21.07
CA PRO A 248 -16.84 -12.77 -21.80
C PRO A 248 -16.78 -11.33 -21.27
N GLY A 249 -17.78 -10.91 -20.49
CA GLY A 249 -17.82 -9.61 -19.80
C GLY A 249 -17.13 -9.62 -18.43
N PHE A 250 -16.66 -10.76 -17.92
CA PHE A 250 -15.93 -10.81 -16.66
C PHE A 250 -14.42 -10.77 -16.91
N HIS A 251 -13.74 -9.79 -16.32
CA HIS A 251 -12.32 -9.56 -16.56
C HIS A 251 -11.55 -9.46 -15.24
N VAL A 252 -10.54 -10.31 -15.05
CA VAL A 252 -9.61 -10.22 -13.91
C VAL A 252 -8.40 -9.40 -14.36
N ILE A 253 -8.29 -8.15 -13.90
CA ILE A 253 -7.22 -7.24 -14.36
C ILE A 253 -6.42 -6.73 -13.18
N PHE A 254 -5.11 -6.97 -13.19
CA PHE A 254 -4.19 -6.54 -12.12
C PHE A 254 -3.39 -5.28 -12.48
N SER A 255 -3.25 -4.98 -13.76
CA SER A 255 -2.52 -3.80 -14.25
C SER A 255 -3.27 -2.49 -14.01
N GLY A 256 -2.50 -1.41 -13.92
CA GLY A 256 -3.01 -0.06 -13.63
C GLY A 256 -3.21 0.23 -12.14
N SER A 257 -3.27 1.52 -11.80
CA SER A 257 -3.62 1.99 -10.46
C SER A 257 -5.12 1.79 -10.20
N VAL A 258 -5.51 1.53 -8.94
CA VAL A 258 -6.94 1.35 -8.59
C VAL A 258 -7.69 2.66 -8.76
N GLN A 259 -7.02 3.79 -8.49
CA GLN A 259 -7.52 5.14 -8.78
C GLN A 259 -7.90 5.35 -10.24
N GLN A 260 -7.13 4.77 -11.17
CA GLN A 260 -7.42 4.85 -12.61
C GLN A 260 -8.69 4.07 -12.95
N TRP A 261 -8.87 2.87 -12.38
CA TRP A 261 -10.09 2.10 -12.54
C TRP A 261 -11.31 2.76 -11.89
N VAL A 262 -11.15 3.32 -10.69
CA VAL A 262 -12.18 4.09 -9.96
C VAL A 262 -12.69 5.27 -10.81
N ARG A 263 -11.79 5.97 -11.51
CA ARG A 263 -12.16 7.07 -12.42
C ARG A 263 -12.87 6.60 -13.69
N ALA A 264 -12.53 5.43 -14.20
CA ALA A 264 -13.07 4.90 -15.45
C ALA A 264 -14.40 4.16 -15.29
N ALA A 265 -14.63 3.52 -14.14
CA ALA A 265 -15.79 2.68 -13.87
C ALA A 265 -17.08 3.50 -13.76
N ASP A 266 -18.18 2.97 -14.29
CA ASP A 266 -19.51 3.54 -14.17
C ASP A 266 -20.13 3.24 -12.79
N SER A 267 -19.93 2.00 -12.30
CA SER A 267 -20.35 1.56 -10.96
C SER A 267 -19.19 0.88 -10.24
N ILE A 268 -19.08 1.10 -8.92
CA ILE A 268 -17.96 0.61 -8.10
C ILE A 268 -18.50 -0.18 -6.91
N PHE A 269 -17.93 -1.36 -6.70
CA PHE A 269 -18.22 -2.26 -5.61
C PHE A 269 -16.93 -2.58 -4.86
N ILE A 270 -16.98 -2.63 -3.54
CA ILE A 270 -15.81 -2.82 -2.68
C ILE A 270 -16.17 -3.68 -1.47
N TRP A 271 -15.31 -4.62 -1.09
CA TRP A 271 -15.56 -5.45 0.08
C TRP A 271 -15.08 -4.78 1.38
N MET A 272 -13.76 -4.75 1.59
CA MET A 272 -13.10 -4.11 2.73
C MET A 272 -11.68 -3.65 2.33
N SER A 273 -11.57 -2.59 1.54
CA SER A 273 -10.28 -2.13 0.99
C SER A 273 -10.01 -0.66 1.32
N THR A 274 -8.74 -0.31 1.52
CA THR A 274 -8.30 1.07 1.71
C THR A 274 -8.60 1.95 0.49
N ALA A 275 -8.89 1.35 -0.68
CA ALA A 275 -9.38 2.03 -1.87
C ALA A 275 -10.71 2.78 -1.66
N ILE A 276 -11.45 2.54 -0.57
CA ILE A 276 -12.63 3.33 -0.23
C ILE A 276 -12.32 4.84 -0.12
N ALA A 277 -11.14 5.18 0.40
CA ALA A 277 -10.67 6.56 0.44
C ALA A 277 -10.43 7.09 -0.97
N GLU A 278 -9.86 6.29 -1.87
CA GLU A 278 -9.64 6.69 -3.26
C GLU A 278 -10.95 6.96 -4.00
N VAL A 279 -12.00 6.16 -3.78
CA VAL A 279 -13.33 6.42 -4.33
C VAL A 279 -13.88 7.76 -3.81
N TYR A 280 -13.80 7.99 -2.51
CA TYR A 280 -14.26 9.23 -1.87
C TYR A 280 -13.55 10.47 -2.43
N PHE A 281 -12.22 10.45 -2.45
CA PHE A 281 -11.41 11.58 -2.92
C PHE A 281 -11.48 11.77 -4.44
N ALA A 282 -11.80 10.72 -5.20
CA ALA A 282 -12.13 10.84 -6.63
C ALA A 282 -13.52 11.47 -6.88
N LYS A 283 -14.28 11.81 -5.82
CA LYS A 283 -15.66 12.31 -5.89
C LYS A 283 -16.58 11.34 -6.64
N ARG A 284 -16.37 10.05 -6.42
CA ARG A 284 -17.19 8.95 -6.95
C ARG A 284 -18.00 8.34 -5.80
N ALA A 285 -19.07 7.64 -6.15
CA ALA A 285 -19.82 6.81 -5.23
C ALA A 285 -19.50 5.33 -5.46
N CYS A 286 -19.75 4.49 -4.46
CA CYS A 286 -19.60 3.04 -4.55
C CYS A 286 -20.59 2.36 -3.62
N HIS A 287 -20.70 1.04 -3.75
CA HIS A 287 -21.40 0.18 -2.80
C HIS A 287 -20.42 -0.70 -2.05
N VAL A 288 -20.60 -0.82 -0.74
CA VAL A 288 -19.91 -1.83 0.06
C VAL A 288 -20.65 -3.15 -0.15
N LEU A 289 -19.97 -4.17 -0.66
CA LEU A 289 -20.56 -5.47 -0.99
C LEU A 289 -20.04 -6.51 0.00
N ARG A 290 -20.86 -6.94 0.96
CA ARG A 290 -20.49 -7.86 2.05
C ARG A 290 -21.49 -9.02 2.14
N PRO A 291 -21.35 -10.06 1.30
CA PRO A 291 -22.28 -11.19 1.34
C PRO A 291 -22.26 -11.95 2.68
N GLN A 292 -21.07 -12.04 3.31
CA GLN A 292 -20.91 -12.60 4.65
C GLN A 292 -20.50 -11.52 5.65
N PRO A 293 -20.90 -11.65 6.92
CA PRO A 293 -20.42 -10.78 7.99
C PRO A 293 -18.91 -10.96 8.20
N ILE A 294 -18.21 -9.85 8.42
CA ILE A 294 -16.78 -9.86 8.74
C ILE A 294 -16.64 -9.87 10.27
N PRO A 295 -15.77 -10.73 10.84
CA PRO A 295 -15.53 -10.71 12.28
C PRO A 295 -14.98 -9.35 12.71
N HIS A 296 -15.49 -8.85 13.83
CA HIS A 296 -15.24 -7.50 14.33
C HIS A 296 -13.74 -7.17 14.43
N GLU A 297 -12.93 -8.12 14.88
CA GLU A 297 -11.49 -7.98 15.05
C GLU A 297 -10.72 -7.77 13.73
N PHE A 298 -11.34 -8.06 12.58
CA PHE A 298 -10.77 -7.88 11.25
C PHE A 298 -11.48 -6.80 10.42
N ASP A 299 -12.60 -6.26 10.91
CA ASP A 299 -13.33 -5.20 10.20
C ASP A 299 -12.67 -3.83 10.46
N PRO A 300 -12.09 -3.16 9.45
CA PRO A 300 -11.42 -1.89 9.66
C PRO A 300 -12.40 -0.84 10.15
N VAL A 301 -11.99 -0.04 11.15
CA VAL A 301 -12.81 0.98 11.83
C VAL A 301 -13.53 1.96 10.90
N ILE A 302 -12.99 2.19 9.71
CA ILE A 302 -13.59 3.07 8.69
C ILE A 302 -14.92 2.53 8.15
N TYR A 303 -15.13 1.21 8.23
CA TYR A 303 -16.31 0.52 7.69
C TYR A 303 -17.37 0.19 8.75
N ARG A 304 -17.12 0.44 10.04
CA ARG A 304 -17.97 -0.01 11.16
C ARG A 304 -19.47 0.23 10.95
N ASP A 305 -19.84 1.38 10.40
CA ASP A 305 -21.23 1.79 10.16
C ASP A 305 -21.53 1.95 8.66
N ALA A 306 -20.76 1.30 7.79
CA ALA A 306 -20.93 1.42 6.35
C ALA A 306 -22.27 0.80 5.90
N ALA A 307 -22.97 1.48 4.99
CA ALA A 307 -24.12 0.93 4.30
C ALA A 307 -23.68 -0.19 3.35
N ALA A 308 -23.76 -1.44 3.84
CA ALA A 308 -23.33 -2.63 3.13
C ALA A 308 -24.51 -3.37 2.49
N LEU A 309 -24.31 -3.84 1.26
CA LEU A 309 -25.21 -4.74 0.55
C LEU A 309 -24.86 -6.17 0.96
N THR A 310 -25.83 -6.85 1.57
CA THR A 310 -25.67 -8.21 2.12
C THR A 310 -26.52 -9.24 1.39
N THR A 311 -27.35 -8.83 0.43
CA THR A 311 -28.16 -9.75 -0.38
C THR A 311 -27.96 -9.51 -1.88
N TYR A 312 -28.17 -10.56 -2.68
CA TYR A 312 -28.15 -10.43 -4.14
C TYR A 312 -29.20 -9.43 -4.65
N ALA A 313 -30.39 -9.36 -4.02
CA ALA A 313 -31.45 -8.46 -4.47
C ALA A 313 -31.02 -6.99 -4.31
N ASP A 314 -30.38 -6.65 -3.20
CA ASP A 314 -29.84 -5.29 -2.99
C ASP A 314 -28.69 -4.99 -3.96
N PHE A 315 -27.83 -5.98 -4.22
CA PHE A 315 -26.76 -5.87 -5.23
C PHE A 315 -27.31 -5.65 -6.65
N GLU A 316 -28.32 -6.42 -7.06
CA GLU A 316 -28.97 -6.30 -8.36
C GLU A 316 -29.62 -4.92 -8.55
N HIS A 317 -30.26 -4.41 -7.49
CA HIS A 317 -30.79 -3.04 -7.48
C HIS A 317 -29.67 -1.99 -7.58
N ALA A 318 -28.61 -2.13 -6.79
CA ALA A 318 -27.47 -1.21 -6.75
C ALA A 318 -26.74 -1.08 -8.09
N VAL A 319 -26.65 -2.17 -8.86
CA VAL A 319 -26.03 -2.17 -10.19
C VAL A 319 -26.70 -1.19 -11.17
N GLN A 320 -28.00 -0.95 -11.00
CA GLN A 320 -28.78 -0.02 -11.83
C GLN A 320 -28.76 1.42 -11.28
N GLU A 321 -28.24 1.63 -10.08
CA GLU A 321 -28.25 2.92 -9.42
C GLU A 321 -27.17 3.85 -10.00
N LYS A 322 -27.59 4.96 -10.60
CA LYS A 322 -26.66 5.87 -11.30
C LYS A 322 -25.89 6.80 -10.37
N LYS A 323 -26.44 7.12 -9.21
CA LYS A 323 -25.89 8.10 -8.25
C LYS A 323 -26.18 7.68 -6.81
N PRO A 324 -25.63 6.54 -6.38
CA PRO A 324 -25.80 6.12 -4.99
C PRO A 324 -25.15 7.13 -4.04
N PRO A 325 -25.67 7.26 -2.80
CA PRO A 325 -24.95 7.96 -1.75
C PRO A 325 -23.63 7.22 -1.46
N PHE A 326 -22.62 7.95 -0.98
CA PHE A 326 -21.40 7.30 -0.50
C PHE A 326 -21.74 6.50 0.77
N PRO A 327 -21.23 5.25 0.92
CA PRO A 327 -21.73 4.32 1.95
C PRO A 327 -21.22 4.61 3.36
N ILE A 328 -20.33 5.60 3.52
CA ILE A 328 -19.68 5.95 4.80
C ILE A 328 -19.80 7.46 5.00
N ALA A 329 -20.03 7.89 6.23
CA ALA A 329 -20.11 9.30 6.57
C ALA A 329 -18.79 10.04 6.22
N PRO A 330 -18.83 11.22 5.58
CA PRO A 330 -17.65 12.03 5.25
C PRO A 330 -16.68 12.22 6.43
N GLU A 331 -17.20 12.48 7.62
CA GLU A 331 -16.42 12.77 8.83
C GLU A 331 -15.61 11.56 9.31
N VAL A 332 -16.02 10.35 8.92
CA VAL A 332 -15.27 9.12 9.19
C VAL A 332 -14.09 9.02 8.23
N ILE A 333 -14.32 9.20 6.92
CA ILE A 333 -13.24 9.16 5.92
C ILE A 333 -12.22 10.28 6.19
N GLU A 334 -12.69 11.51 6.36
CA GLU A 334 -11.86 12.70 6.55
C GLU A 334 -11.15 12.72 7.90
N GLY A 335 -11.66 11.96 8.88
CA GLY A 335 -10.98 11.73 10.16
C GLY A 335 -9.68 10.90 9.99
N TYR A 336 -9.68 9.91 9.09
CA TYR A 336 -8.51 9.07 8.79
C TYR A 336 -7.64 9.62 7.66
N PHE A 337 -8.23 10.41 6.75
CA PHE A 337 -7.54 10.99 5.60
C PHE A 337 -7.80 12.49 5.53
N ASP A 338 -6.77 13.28 5.81
CA ASP A 338 -6.83 14.73 5.82
C ASP A 338 -7.28 15.29 4.45
N ALA A 339 -8.40 16.01 4.47
CA ALA A 339 -9.04 16.58 3.27
C ALA A 339 -8.65 18.03 3.01
N SER A 340 -7.49 18.49 3.51
CA SER A 340 -7.04 19.87 3.32
C SER A 340 -6.90 20.26 1.84
N ASP A 341 -7.14 21.54 1.55
CA ASP A 341 -6.97 22.13 0.21
C ASP A 341 -5.51 22.13 -0.25
N THR A 342 -4.53 22.06 0.65
CA THR A 342 -3.15 21.85 0.21
C THR A 342 -2.97 20.38 -0.19
N PRO A 343 -2.20 20.04 -1.24
CA PRO A 343 -1.77 18.66 -1.49
C PRO A 343 -0.91 18.07 -0.36
N ALA A 344 -1.07 16.78 -0.09
CA ALA A 344 -0.32 16.07 0.95
C ALA A 344 1.20 16.01 0.64
N TYR A 345 1.60 15.90 -0.62
CA TYR A 345 3.00 15.89 -1.04
C TYR A 345 3.70 17.23 -0.71
N LEU A 346 2.99 18.36 -0.78
CA LEU A 346 3.51 19.67 -0.39
C LEU A 346 3.65 19.79 1.13
N ARG A 347 2.65 19.32 1.89
CA ARG A 347 2.74 19.26 3.37
C ARG A 347 3.89 18.37 3.82
N MET A 348 4.05 17.21 3.18
CA MET A 348 5.18 16.31 3.43
C MET A 348 6.52 16.95 3.07
N ALA A 349 6.63 17.61 1.92
CA ALA A 349 7.85 18.31 1.53
C ALA A 349 8.20 19.44 2.52
N ASN A 350 7.20 20.21 2.99
CA ASN A 350 7.39 21.22 4.03
C ASN A 350 7.88 20.60 5.35
N LEU A 351 7.30 19.48 5.78
CA LEU A 351 7.74 18.74 6.96
C LEU A 351 9.19 18.27 6.83
N LEU A 352 9.55 17.69 5.68
CA LEU A 352 10.90 17.20 5.41
C LEU A 352 11.92 18.33 5.38
N GLU A 353 11.56 19.48 4.80
CA GLU A 353 12.37 20.67 4.79
C GLU A 353 12.60 21.22 6.21
N ASP A 354 11.56 21.28 7.04
CA ASP A 354 11.64 21.65 8.46
C ASP A 354 12.60 20.72 9.22
N VAL A 355 12.38 19.40 9.12
CA VAL A 355 13.25 18.39 9.74
C VAL A 355 14.69 18.55 9.26
N ARG A 356 14.91 18.87 7.99
CA ARG A 356 16.24 19.07 7.41
C ARG A 356 16.94 20.32 7.95
N LYS A 357 16.22 21.42 8.12
CA LYS A 357 16.76 22.73 8.53
C LYS A 357 16.96 22.85 10.05
N ASN A 358 16.07 22.28 10.84
CA ASN A 358 16.07 22.44 12.30
C ASN A 358 16.79 21.30 13.03
N PRO A 359 17.15 21.47 14.32
CA PRO A 359 17.64 20.36 15.14
C PRO A 359 16.67 19.16 15.14
N PRO A 360 17.16 17.93 15.37
CA PRO A 360 16.27 16.77 15.52
C PRO A 360 15.18 17.02 16.57
N ARG A 361 13.94 16.64 16.26
CA ARG A 361 12.80 16.77 17.19
C ARG A 361 12.93 15.87 18.43
N ASP A 362 13.71 14.80 18.29
CA ASP A 362 14.03 13.84 19.34
C ASP A 362 15.29 13.06 18.94
N MET A 363 15.73 12.13 19.78
CA MET A 363 16.97 11.38 19.65
C MET A 363 16.68 9.87 19.54
N PRO A 364 16.34 9.35 18.35
CA PRO A 364 16.00 7.93 18.18
C PRO A 364 17.17 6.97 18.47
N PHE A 365 18.41 7.46 18.47
CA PHE A 365 19.60 6.68 18.82
C PHE A 365 20.09 6.92 20.27
N SER A 366 19.24 7.50 21.14
CA SER A 366 19.54 7.67 22.56
C SER A 366 19.46 6.34 23.34
N ALA A 367 19.62 6.42 24.67
CA ALA A 367 19.32 5.31 25.59
C ALA A 367 17.99 4.61 25.24
N GLY A 368 17.98 3.28 25.33
CA GLY A 368 16.90 2.42 24.87
C GLY A 368 17.11 1.82 23.46
N PHE A 369 18.17 2.20 22.74
CA PHE A 369 18.54 1.62 21.45
C PHE A 369 20.01 1.20 21.43
N THR A 370 20.26 -0.02 20.94
CA THR A 370 21.61 -0.58 20.76
C THR A 370 21.84 -0.84 19.28
N PRO A 371 22.68 -0.04 18.59
CA PRO A 371 22.95 -0.23 17.17
C PRO A 371 23.66 -1.56 16.91
N LYS A 372 23.18 -2.34 15.93
CA LYS A 372 23.77 -3.63 15.55
C LYS A 372 23.86 -3.74 14.04
N PHE A 373 25.09 -3.65 13.52
CA PHE A 373 25.30 -3.79 12.08
C PHE A 373 25.12 -5.24 11.65
N ASN A 374 24.23 -5.50 10.70
CA ASN A 374 23.92 -6.85 10.25
C ASN A 374 24.85 -7.29 9.09
N TRP A 375 26.02 -7.85 9.44
CA TRP A 375 27.00 -8.37 8.48
C TRP A 375 26.44 -9.47 7.58
N LEU A 376 25.62 -10.38 8.14
CA LEU A 376 25.00 -11.44 7.36
C LEU A 376 24.10 -10.86 6.26
N LYS A 377 23.21 -9.93 6.61
CA LYS A 377 22.35 -9.22 5.64
C LYS A 377 23.19 -8.44 4.63
N PHE A 378 24.27 -7.79 5.05
CA PHE A 378 25.18 -7.06 4.16
C PHE A 378 25.73 -7.96 3.03
N PHE A 379 26.33 -9.10 3.37
CA PHE A 379 26.90 -10.03 2.39
C PHE A 379 25.84 -10.81 1.61
N ALA A 380 24.77 -11.25 2.28
CA ALA A 380 23.67 -11.96 1.64
C ALA A 380 23.02 -11.12 0.54
N LEU A 381 22.74 -9.84 0.80
CA LEU A 381 22.15 -8.95 -0.20
C LEU A 381 23.07 -8.77 -1.41
N ILE A 382 24.39 -8.69 -1.23
CA ILE A 382 25.34 -8.65 -2.36
C ILE A 382 25.20 -9.91 -3.22
N GLY A 383 25.24 -11.09 -2.61
CA GLY A 383 25.14 -12.37 -3.31
C GLY A 383 23.81 -12.52 -4.08
N VAL A 384 22.67 -12.23 -3.42
CA VAL A 384 21.36 -12.37 -4.07
C VAL A 384 21.16 -11.35 -5.18
N HIS A 385 21.71 -10.12 -5.07
CA HIS A 385 21.67 -9.15 -6.18
C HIS A 385 22.52 -9.59 -7.37
N ILE A 386 23.65 -10.27 -7.15
CA ILE A 386 24.44 -10.88 -8.24
C ILE A 386 23.61 -11.96 -8.93
N LEU A 387 22.95 -12.85 -8.17
CA LEU A 387 22.04 -13.85 -8.74
C LEU A 387 20.92 -13.21 -9.56
N PHE A 388 20.27 -12.17 -9.04
CA PHE A 388 19.22 -11.42 -9.73
C PHE A 388 19.73 -10.78 -11.03
N ALA A 389 20.90 -10.12 -10.99
CA ALA A 389 21.52 -9.52 -12.18
C ALA A 389 21.87 -10.56 -13.25
N LEU A 390 22.27 -11.77 -12.85
CA LEU A 390 22.58 -12.89 -13.73
C LEU A 390 21.34 -13.71 -14.13
N LYS A 391 20.14 -13.35 -13.66
CA LYS A 391 18.88 -14.10 -13.86
C LYS A 391 18.97 -15.56 -13.38
N LEU A 392 19.75 -15.82 -12.34
CA LEU A 392 19.94 -17.13 -11.72
C LEU A 392 18.96 -17.29 -10.54
N ARG A 393 17.86 -18.01 -10.76
CA ARG A 393 16.89 -18.30 -9.69
C ARG A 393 17.49 -19.23 -8.62
N PRO A 394 17.43 -18.86 -7.32
CA PRO A 394 17.96 -19.68 -6.23
C PRO A 394 17.43 -21.12 -6.18
N GLU A 395 16.19 -21.34 -6.62
CA GLU A 395 15.54 -22.66 -6.72
C GLU A 395 16.36 -23.69 -7.51
N LYS A 396 17.15 -23.24 -8.50
CA LYS A 396 18.03 -24.12 -9.28
C LYS A 396 19.10 -24.81 -8.42
N PHE A 397 19.44 -24.23 -7.29
CA PHE A 397 20.41 -24.78 -6.34
C PHE A 397 19.77 -25.64 -5.24
N ARG A 398 18.43 -25.75 -5.19
CA ARG A 398 17.72 -26.44 -4.10
C ARG A 398 18.15 -27.89 -3.90
N LYS A 399 18.49 -28.61 -4.98
CA LYS A 399 19.00 -29.99 -4.90
C LYS A 399 20.37 -30.11 -4.23
N LEU A 400 21.22 -29.09 -4.35
CA LEU A 400 22.58 -29.09 -3.83
C LEU A 400 22.68 -28.40 -2.47
N LEU A 401 21.92 -27.31 -2.29
CA LEU A 401 21.98 -26.43 -1.11
C LEU A 401 20.56 -25.97 -0.74
N PRO A 402 19.72 -26.83 -0.16
CA PRO A 402 18.30 -26.52 0.09
C PRO A 402 18.10 -25.31 1.00
N ARG A 403 18.82 -25.26 2.14
CA ARG A 403 18.75 -24.11 3.08
C ARG A 403 19.15 -22.77 2.45
N PHE A 404 20.15 -22.79 1.56
CA PHE A 404 20.55 -21.59 0.83
C PHE A 404 19.49 -21.19 -0.19
N ALA A 405 18.96 -22.16 -0.94
CA ALA A 405 17.94 -21.92 -1.97
C ALA A 405 16.68 -21.30 -1.37
N ASP A 406 16.24 -21.74 -0.19
CA ASP A 406 15.05 -21.20 0.47
C ASP A 406 15.31 -19.79 1.03
N PHE A 407 16.44 -19.58 1.72
CA PHE A 407 16.83 -18.26 2.22
C PHE A 407 17.04 -17.23 1.09
N ALA A 408 17.85 -17.57 0.08
CA ALA A 408 18.12 -16.70 -1.05
C ALA A 408 16.87 -16.53 -1.94
N GLY A 409 16.05 -17.56 -2.07
CA GLY A 409 14.79 -17.54 -2.83
C GLY A 409 13.81 -16.51 -2.28
N ARG A 410 13.63 -16.46 -0.95
CA ARG A 410 12.78 -15.46 -0.30
C ARG A 410 13.25 -14.03 -0.59
N ILE A 411 14.54 -13.76 -0.41
CA ILE A 411 15.13 -12.43 -0.68
C ILE A 411 15.03 -12.09 -2.17
N TYR A 412 15.31 -13.05 -3.06
CA TYR A 412 15.22 -12.87 -4.51
C TYR A 412 13.80 -12.47 -4.92
N GLY A 413 12.78 -13.17 -4.41
CA GLY A 413 11.38 -12.87 -4.68
C GLY A 413 10.98 -11.45 -4.24
N TYR A 414 11.46 -11.00 -3.07
CA TYR A 414 11.25 -9.62 -2.64
C TYR A 414 11.96 -8.60 -3.55
N ILE A 415 13.22 -8.87 -3.95
CA ILE A 415 13.96 -8.00 -4.88
C ILE A 415 13.21 -7.89 -6.20
N GLU A 416 12.74 -9.02 -6.74
CA GLU A 416 11.98 -9.07 -8.00
C GLU A 416 10.69 -8.25 -7.91
N LYS A 417 9.88 -8.45 -6.87
CA LYS A 417 8.63 -7.69 -6.64
C LYS A 417 8.88 -6.19 -6.41
N ALA A 418 10.02 -5.82 -5.84
CA ALA A 418 10.37 -4.44 -5.53
C ALA A 418 11.31 -3.80 -6.58
N HIS A 419 11.60 -4.50 -7.68
CA HIS A 419 12.50 -4.00 -8.71
C HIS A 419 11.79 -2.98 -9.59
N MET A 420 12.30 -1.76 -9.62
CA MET A 420 11.86 -0.72 -10.56
C MET A 420 12.93 -0.52 -11.66
N PRO A 421 12.67 -0.93 -12.91
CA PRO A 421 13.61 -0.74 -14.01
C PRO A 421 13.94 0.74 -14.22
N LYS A 422 15.21 1.06 -14.49
CA LYS A 422 15.66 2.46 -14.65
C LYS A 422 14.87 3.25 -15.69
N LYS A 423 14.50 2.62 -16.80
CA LYS A 423 13.70 3.24 -17.87
C LYS A 423 12.30 3.60 -17.39
N GLN A 424 11.65 2.70 -16.65
CA GLN A 424 10.32 2.97 -16.06
C GLN A 424 10.42 4.06 -14.98
N ALA A 425 11.45 4.03 -14.13
CA ALA A 425 11.68 5.06 -13.13
C ALA A 425 11.94 6.45 -13.73
N ALA A 426 12.62 6.52 -14.89
CA ALA A 426 12.83 7.77 -15.61
C ALA A 426 11.53 8.28 -16.24
N ALA A 427 10.78 7.41 -16.91
CA ALA A 427 9.48 7.76 -17.50
C ALA A 427 8.47 8.26 -16.44
N LEU A 428 8.44 7.63 -15.27
CA LEU A 428 7.59 8.07 -14.16
C LEU A 428 8.01 9.45 -13.64
N ARG A 429 9.31 9.70 -13.47
CA ARG A 429 9.82 11.03 -13.09
C ARG A 429 9.43 12.10 -14.09
N GLU A 430 9.59 11.85 -15.39
CA GLU A 430 9.17 12.76 -16.46
C GLU A 430 7.66 12.98 -16.48
N ARG A 431 6.87 11.94 -16.21
CA ARG A 431 5.42 12.07 -16.06
C ARG A 431 5.05 12.97 -14.89
N VAL A 432 5.60 12.69 -13.72
CA VAL A 432 5.26 13.41 -12.49
C VAL A 432 5.72 14.87 -12.51
N ARG A 433 6.90 15.17 -13.10
CA ARG A 433 7.40 16.55 -13.26
C ARG A 433 6.48 17.46 -14.05
N ARG A 434 5.59 16.92 -14.89
CA ARG A 434 4.61 17.73 -15.63
C ARG A 434 3.48 18.28 -14.75
N TYR A 435 3.40 17.83 -13.50
CA TYR A 435 2.37 18.18 -12.52
C TYR A 435 2.94 18.89 -11.28
N LEU A 436 4.21 19.29 -11.32
CA LEU A 436 4.93 20.07 -10.30
C LEU A 436 5.27 21.45 -10.85
#